data_AF-X1J7Y1-F1
#
_entry.id   AF-X1J7Y1-F1
#
_cell.length_a   1.000
_cell.length_b   1.000
_cell.length_c   1.000
_cell.angle_alpha   90.00
_cell.angle_beta   90.00
_cell.angle_gamma   90.00
#
_symmetry.space_group_name_H-M   'P 1'
#
loop_
_entity.id
_entity.type
_entity.pdbx_description
1 polymer ?
#
loop_
_entity_poly.entity_id
_entity_poly.type
_entity_poly.pdbx_seq_one_letter_code
_entity_poly.pdbx_strand_id
1 'polypeptide(L)'
;YDKVNKPIRRVDAYEKVTGKAKFAADLFFPNMLYGKVLRSKYPHARIVKVNIEKALAHPGVKTVITADDIPNNRFGVIVQNQQVLAKERVLYIGDGIAVAAAETKEAAAKALELIKVFF
;
A
#
# COMPACT_ATOMS: atom_id res chain seq x y z
N TYR A 1 -23.63 36.90 -14.88
CA TYR A 1 -23.71 35.98 -13.72
C TYR A 1 -23.28 36.71 -12.45
N ASP A 2 -23.96 36.47 -11.34
CA ASP A 2 -23.76 37.15 -10.05
C ASP A 2 -22.56 36.63 -9.24
N LYS A 3 -22.02 35.44 -9.57
CA LYS A 3 -20.88 34.82 -8.86
C LYS A 3 -19.61 34.61 -9.71
N VAL A 4 -19.70 34.71 -11.03
CA VAL A 4 -18.54 34.49 -11.93
C VAL A 4 -17.53 35.65 -11.78
N ASN A 5 -16.23 35.32 -11.76
CA ASN A 5 -15.11 36.27 -11.61
C ASN A 5 -15.13 37.10 -10.31
N LYS A 6 -15.68 36.54 -9.23
CA LYS A 6 -15.65 37.17 -7.90
C LYS A 6 -14.70 36.39 -6.97
N PRO A 7 -14.06 37.05 -5.99
CA PRO A 7 -13.23 36.38 -4.99
C PRO A 7 -14.10 35.69 -3.92
N ILE A 8 -14.88 34.70 -4.35
CA ILE A 8 -15.74 33.90 -3.47
C ILE A 8 -14.90 32.94 -2.63
N ARG A 9 -15.27 32.82 -1.35
CA ARG A 9 -14.61 31.89 -0.42
C ARG A 9 -14.76 30.45 -0.95
N ARG A 10 -13.67 29.69 -0.93
CA ARG A 10 -13.68 28.26 -1.28
C ARG A 10 -14.60 27.49 -0.33
N VAL A 11 -15.47 26.65 -0.88
CA VAL A 11 -16.56 25.98 -0.16
C VAL A 11 -16.09 25.09 0.99
N ASP A 12 -14.92 24.47 0.85
CA ASP A 12 -14.29 23.57 1.81
C ASP A 12 -13.27 24.27 2.73
N ALA A 13 -13.10 25.60 2.62
CA ALA A 13 -12.05 26.31 3.33
C ALA A 13 -12.22 26.23 4.85
N TYR A 14 -13.46 26.40 5.33
CA TYR A 14 -13.73 26.42 6.77
C TYR A 14 -13.36 25.11 7.46
N GLU A 15 -13.75 23.97 6.88
CA GLU A 15 -13.46 22.66 7.48
C GLU A 15 -11.97 22.35 7.48
N LYS A 16 -11.24 22.75 6.43
CA LYS A 16 -9.78 22.56 6.33
C LYS A 16 -9.01 23.40 7.34
N VAL A 17 -9.37 24.68 7.53
CA VAL A 17 -8.65 25.56 8.49
C VAL A 17 -9.01 25.28 9.94
N THR A 18 -10.09 24.55 10.20
CA THR A 18 -10.52 24.18 11.56
C THR A 18 -10.15 22.74 11.93
N GLY A 19 -9.54 21.97 11.02
CA GLY A 19 -9.28 20.54 11.24
C GLY A 19 -10.54 19.66 11.27
N LYS A 20 -11.70 20.20 10.89
CA LYS A 20 -12.97 19.44 10.82
C LYS A 20 -13.04 18.56 9.56
N ALA A 21 -12.34 18.95 8.50
CA ALA A 21 -12.24 18.14 7.29
C ALA A 21 -11.49 16.84 7.61
N LYS A 22 -12.14 15.70 7.41
CA LYS A 22 -11.51 14.39 7.55
C LYS A 22 -10.88 13.96 6.22
N PHE A 23 -9.63 13.56 6.27
CA PHE A 23 -8.91 12.89 5.19
C PHE A 23 -8.82 11.39 5.45
N ALA A 24 -8.34 10.62 4.47
CA ALA A 24 -8.31 9.16 4.55
C ALA A 24 -7.60 8.62 5.81
N ALA A 25 -6.56 9.30 6.28
CA ALA A 25 -5.81 8.91 7.48
C ALA A 25 -6.53 9.21 8.80
N ASP A 26 -7.60 10.02 8.77
CA ASP A 26 -8.42 10.37 9.94
C ASP A 26 -9.60 9.40 10.12
N LEU A 27 -9.75 8.43 9.21
CA LEU A 27 -10.80 7.42 9.23
C LEU A 27 -10.34 6.19 10.02
N PHE A 28 -11.18 5.74 10.95
CA PHE A 28 -10.94 4.55 11.76
C PHE A 28 -12.22 3.72 11.79
N PHE A 29 -12.05 2.39 11.69
CA PHE A 29 -13.15 1.45 11.68
C PHE A 29 -12.90 0.35 12.74
N PRO A 30 -13.97 -0.20 13.34
CA PRO A 30 -13.84 -1.39 14.18
C PRO A 30 -13.14 -2.52 13.41
N ASN A 31 -12.20 -3.20 14.06
CA ASN A 31 -11.43 -4.31 13.49
C ASN A 31 -10.58 -3.95 12.24
N MET A 32 -10.26 -2.67 12.05
CA MET A 32 -9.39 -2.22 10.96
C MET A 32 -7.99 -2.84 11.07
N LEU A 33 -7.47 -3.32 9.95
CA LEU A 33 -6.09 -3.77 9.82
C LEU A 33 -5.20 -2.67 9.23
N TYR A 34 -3.93 -2.72 9.59
CA TYR A 34 -2.88 -1.88 9.04
C TYR A 34 -2.14 -2.64 7.94
N GLY A 35 -2.18 -2.10 6.73
CA GLY A 35 -1.46 -2.61 5.57
C GLY A 35 -0.07 -2.00 5.44
N LYS A 36 0.95 -2.81 5.12
CA LYS A 36 2.29 -2.32 4.75
C LYS A 36 2.85 -3.10 3.58
N VAL A 37 3.52 -2.40 2.66
CA VAL A 37 4.06 -2.98 1.42
C VAL A 37 5.56 -3.20 1.57
N LEU A 38 6.03 -4.42 1.34
CA LEU A 38 7.45 -4.69 1.11
C LEU A 38 7.80 -4.22 -0.29
N ARG A 39 8.78 -3.31 -0.38
CA ARG A 39 9.20 -2.69 -1.63
C ARG A 39 10.64 -3.06 -1.99
N SER A 40 10.92 -3.15 -3.28
CA SER A 40 12.24 -3.40 -3.83
C SER A 40 13.23 -2.29 -3.44
N LYS A 41 14.43 -2.71 -3.05
CA LYS A 41 15.60 -1.82 -2.93
C LYS A 41 16.47 -1.82 -4.19
N TYR A 42 16.13 -2.67 -5.17
CA TYR A 42 16.90 -2.85 -6.39
C TYR A 42 16.18 -2.18 -7.57
N PRO A 43 16.91 -1.51 -8.46
CA PRO A 43 16.33 -0.87 -9.65
C PRO A 43 15.86 -1.90 -10.68
N HIS A 44 16.47 -3.08 -10.76
CA HIS A 44 16.01 -4.18 -11.58
C HIS A 44 16.63 -5.48 -11.08
N ALA A 45 15.81 -6.50 -10.79
CA ALA A 45 16.30 -7.81 -10.34
C ALA A 45 15.23 -8.89 -10.58
N ARG A 46 15.64 -10.10 -10.95
CA ARG A 46 14.73 -11.25 -11.04
C ARG A 46 14.35 -11.67 -9.63
N ILE A 47 13.10 -12.02 -9.38
CA ILE A 47 12.68 -12.63 -8.10
C ILE A 47 12.77 -14.13 -8.27
N VAL A 48 13.64 -14.78 -7.49
CA VAL A 48 13.79 -16.24 -7.47
C VAL A 48 12.79 -16.87 -6.50
N LYS A 49 12.60 -16.26 -5.33
CA LYS A 49 11.69 -16.78 -4.29
C LYS A 49 11.28 -15.68 -3.32
N VAL A 50 10.04 -15.74 -2.85
CA VAL A 50 9.54 -14.96 -1.71
C VAL A 50 9.11 -15.94 -0.62
N ASN A 51 9.73 -15.89 0.56
CA ASN A 51 9.30 -16.67 1.74
C ASN A 51 8.59 -15.73 2.73
N ILE A 52 7.32 -16.05 3.00
CA ILE A 52 6.43 -15.30 3.90
C ILE A 52 6.08 -16.05 5.19
N GLU A 53 6.57 -17.27 5.39
CA GLU A 53 6.16 -18.17 6.48
C GLU A 53 6.36 -17.53 7.87
N LYS A 54 7.54 -16.93 8.08
CA LYS A 54 7.86 -16.26 9.35
C LYS A 54 7.00 -15.02 9.59
N ALA A 55 6.63 -14.31 8.52
CA ALA A 55 5.79 -13.13 8.62
C ALA A 55 4.34 -13.53 8.95
N LEU A 56 3.82 -14.58 8.33
CA LEU A 56 2.49 -15.14 8.63
C LEU A 56 2.39 -15.67 10.06
N ALA A 57 3.46 -16.25 10.60
CA ALA A 57 3.49 -16.77 11.96
C ALA A 57 3.65 -15.67 13.05
N HIS A 58 3.88 -14.42 12.68
CA HIS A 58 4.11 -13.35 13.66
C HIS A 58 2.80 -12.93 14.35
N PRO A 59 2.77 -12.79 15.69
CA PRO A 59 1.58 -12.34 16.41
C PRO A 59 1.02 -11.01 15.86
N GLY A 60 -0.30 -10.95 15.73
CA GLY A 60 -1.02 -9.79 15.20
C GLY A 60 -1.05 -9.69 13.68
N VAL A 61 -0.25 -10.48 12.94
CA VAL A 61 -0.36 -10.56 11.47
C VAL A 61 -1.57 -11.41 11.10
N LYS A 62 -2.43 -10.87 10.23
CA LYS A 62 -3.61 -11.60 9.72
C LYS A 62 -3.34 -12.26 8.38
N THR A 63 -2.56 -11.62 7.53
CA THR A 63 -2.17 -12.18 6.24
C THR A 63 -0.95 -11.48 5.66
N VAL A 64 -0.27 -12.18 4.77
CA VAL A 64 0.74 -11.64 3.86
C VAL A 64 0.39 -12.15 2.47
N ILE A 65 0.19 -11.21 1.54
CA ILE A 65 -0.13 -11.52 0.15
C ILE A 65 1.05 -11.18 -0.76
N THR A 66 1.20 -11.98 -1.81
CA THR A 66 2.21 -11.87 -2.86
C THR A 66 1.53 -11.75 -4.23
N ALA A 67 2.33 -11.64 -5.28
CA ALA A 67 1.82 -11.59 -6.65
C ALA A 67 0.99 -12.84 -7.05
N ASP A 68 1.20 -13.97 -6.38
CA ASP A 68 0.48 -15.22 -6.67
C ASP A 68 -0.94 -15.24 -6.11
N ASP A 69 -1.23 -14.38 -5.12
CA ASP A 69 -2.55 -14.26 -4.51
C ASP A 69 -3.48 -13.30 -5.29
N ILE A 70 -3.00 -12.71 -6.40
CA ILE A 70 -3.71 -11.68 -7.16
C ILE A 70 -4.22 -12.27 -8.49
N PRO A 71 -5.54 -12.48 -8.66
CA PRO A 71 -6.10 -13.10 -9.87
C PRO A 71 -5.78 -12.34 -11.17
N ASN A 72 -5.82 -11.00 -11.12
CA ASN A 72 -5.43 -10.13 -12.23
C ASN A 72 -4.36 -9.13 -11.77
N ASN A 73 -3.10 -9.52 -11.93
CA ASN A 73 -1.95 -8.75 -11.45
C ASN A 73 -1.43 -7.74 -12.49
N ARG A 74 -2.34 -7.01 -13.14
CA ARG A 74 -2.03 -5.92 -14.07
C ARG A 74 -2.99 -4.75 -13.88
N PHE A 75 -2.44 -3.54 -13.87
CA PHE A 75 -3.18 -2.29 -13.80
C PHE A 75 -2.50 -1.18 -14.61
N GLY A 76 -3.18 -0.03 -14.75
CA GLY A 76 -2.66 1.20 -15.34
C GLY A 76 -3.78 2.07 -15.89
N VAL A 77 -3.59 3.39 -15.92
CA VAL A 77 -4.64 4.35 -16.32
C VAL A 77 -4.91 4.30 -17.83
N ILE A 78 -3.85 4.20 -18.64
CA ILE A 78 -3.93 4.19 -20.11
C ILE A 78 -3.57 2.80 -20.64
N VAL A 79 -2.45 2.25 -20.17
CA VAL A 79 -1.92 0.95 -20.59
C VAL A 79 -1.80 0.04 -19.36
N GLN A 80 -2.27 -1.20 -19.47
CA GLN A 80 -2.27 -2.21 -18.40
C GLN A 80 -0.90 -2.90 -18.26
N ASN A 81 0.16 -2.12 -18.07
CA ASN A 81 1.54 -2.60 -18.04
C ASN A 81 2.19 -2.61 -16.64
N GLN A 82 1.50 -2.13 -15.60
CA GLN A 82 2.01 -2.16 -14.23
C GLN A 82 1.50 -3.39 -13.49
N GLN A 83 2.33 -4.06 -12.69
CA GLN A 83 1.89 -5.14 -11.82
C GLN A 83 1.55 -4.60 -10.44
N VAL A 84 0.47 -5.09 -9.82
CA VAL A 84 0.09 -4.71 -8.45
C VAL A 84 1.19 -5.10 -7.48
N LEU A 85 1.72 -6.31 -7.63
CA LEU A 85 2.94 -6.79 -7.00
C LEU A 85 3.83 -7.48 -8.03
N ALA A 86 5.14 -7.21 -8.00
CA ALA A 86 6.15 -7.82 -8.84
C ALA A 86 6.14 -9.35 -8.70
N LYS A 87 5.98 -10.05 -9.83
CA LYS A 87 5.96 -11.53 -9.86
C LYS A 87 7.32 -12.13 -10.20
N GLU A 88 7.81 -11.83 -11.40
CA GLU A 88 9.04 -12.44 -11.94
C GLU A 88 10.28 -11.60 -11.69
N ARG A 89 10.12 -10.27 -11.66
CA ARG A 89 11.20 -9.31 -11.52
C ARG A 89 10.66 -8.00 -10.98
N VAL A 90 11.50 -7.29 -10.26
CA VAL A 90 11.28 -5.89 -9.91
C VAL A 90 11.85 -5.01 -11.02
N LEU A 91 11.17 -3.91 -11.34
CA LEU A 91 11.52 -3.02 -12.46
C LEU A 91 12.05 -1.65 -12.02
N TYR A 92 11.95 -1.32 -10.73
CA TYR A 92 12.45 -0.07 -10.16
C TYR A 92 12.59 -0.15 -8.63
N ILE A 93 13.33 0.80 -8.05
CA ILE A 93 13.39 0.98 -6.60
C ILE A 93 12.02 1.43 -6.12
N GLY A 94 11.45 0.72 -5.15
CA GLY A 94 10.10 0.97 -4.67
C GLY A 94 9.03 0.04 -5.25
N ASP A 95 9.37 -0.80 -6.22
CA ASP A 95 8.44 -1.78 -6.80
C ASP A 95 7.88 -2.72 -5.72
N GLY A 96 6.57 -2.97 -5.73
CA GLY A 96 5.89 -3.70 -4.64
C GLY A 96 6.10 -5.20 -4.79
N ILE A 97 6.52 -5.90 -3.74
CA ILE A 97 6.81 -7.36 -3.80
C ILE A 97 5.77 -8.16 -3.03
N ALA A 98 5.42 -7.69 -1.82
CA ALA A 98 4.46 -8.33 -0.94
C ALA A 98 3.74 -7.29 -0.09
N VAL A 99 2.56 -7.61 0.42
CA VAL A 99 1.81 -6.75 1.37
C VAL A 99 1.47 -7.57 2.61
N ALA A 100 1.73 -7.00 3.79
CA ALA A 100 1.27 -7.55 5.05
C ALA A 100 0.08 -6.74 5.58
N ALA A 101 -0.91 -7.42 6.16
CA ALA A 101 -2.00 -6.81 6.91
C ALA A 101 -2.01 -7.35 8.34
N ALA A 102 -2.02 -6.44 9.32
CA ALA A 102 -1.92 -6.79 10.74
C ALA A 102 -2.81 -5.92 11.63
N GLU A 103 -3.03 -6.35 12.87
CA GLU A 103 -3.86 -5.65 13.86
C GLU A 103 -3.24 -4.32 14.33
N THR A 104 -1.91 -4.18 14.23
CA THR A 104 -1.17 -2.96 14.62
C THR A 104 -0.19 -2.54 13.54
N LYS A 105 0.19 -1.25 13.54
CA LYS A 105 1.20 -0.71 12.60
C LYS A 105 2.57 -1.37 12.82
N GLU A 106 2.88 -1.68 14.08
CA GLU A 106 4.12 -2.29 14.53
C GLU A 106 4.20 -3.74 14.06
N ALA A 107 3.12 -4.51 14.19
CA ALA A 107 3.05 -5.88 13.67
C ALA A 107 3.15 -5.91 12.15
N ALA A 108 2.49 -4.99 11.43
CA ALA A 108 2.62 -4.87 9.99
C ALA A 108 4.05 -4.51 9.56
N ALA A 109 4.73 -3.63 10.30
CA ALA A 109 6.13 -3.32 10.09
C ALA A 109 7.04 -4.52 10.33
N LYS A 110 6.81 -5.25 11.42
CA LYS A 110 7.60 -6.42 11.78
C LYS A 110 7.44 -7.56 10.79
N ALA A 111 6.24 -7.75 10.26
CA ALA A 111 5.96 -8.71 9.20
C ALA A 111 6.90 -8.50 8.00
N LEU A 112 7.12 -7.25 7.56
CA LEU A 112 7.99 -6.97 6.41
C LEU A 112 9.45 -7.32 6.65
N GLU A 113 9.94 -7.19 7.88
CA GLU A 113 11.32 -7.59 8.25
C GLU A 113 11.50 -9.11 8.22
N LEU A 114 10.42 -9.86 8.40
CA LEU A 114 10.43 -11.32 8.45
C LEU A 114 10.27 -11.96 7.06
N ILE A 115 9.77 -11.21 6.07
CA ILE A 115 9.69 -11.65 4.68
C ILE A 115 11.11 -11.72 4.10
N LYS A 116 11.44 -12.85 3.49
CA LYS A 116 12.72 -13.04 2.79
C LYS A 116 12.49 -13.09 1.29
N VAL A 117 13.14 -12.19 0.57
CA VAL A 117 13.14 -12.16 -0.90
C VAL A 117 14.50 -12.57 -1.41
N PHE A 118 14.52 -13.52 -2.33
CA PHE A 118 15.70 -14.01 -3.01
C PHE A 118 15.63 -13.50 -4.44
N PHE A 119 16.69 -12.82 -4.87
CA PHE A 119 16.85 -12.28 -6.22
C PHE A 119 17.87 -13.08 -7.03
#